data_AF-A0A7V3JJQ8-F1
#
_entry.id   AF-A0A7V3JJQ8-F1
#
_cell.length_a   1.000
_cell.length_b   1.000
_cell.length_c   1.000
_cell.angle_alpha   90.00
_cell.angle_beta   90.00
_cell.angle_gamma   90.00
#
_symmetry.space_group_name_H-M   'P 1'
#
loop_
_entity.id
_entity.type
_entity.pdbx_description
1 polymer ?
#
loop_
_entity_poly.entity_id
_entity_poly.type
_entity_poly.pdbx_seq_one_letter_code
_entity_poly.pdbx_strand_id
1 'polypeptide(L)'
;MDQISQSEKLDPAARQRLEADLRQTDPALWPAMVQSFRAALAYRRQREGRLREREPAEHLAATAAAPTRTPATTADATGNAAAAPPEGESTRHWPASPAIGDPATRLAGNSPAGDQPQVPPAENGAKGAGAQAQGPSATPPASGSAESTGPPQRAGKKATPSQGASVELAGYAEGSAEWQKHLAAAAASLEAELREAAASPDLADKHARLRLLALVAGQREEALRPIPGVPPAVQDFWRQELYGLAVWLDSQRQDDATRRAGEARQQLANALVPLGWVAPLVLRNLAFITQVHSYGDYKPFARYEFTPEQEVLLYVEIENFASEETPKGFHTVLEASYRIFDNRNQQVAEKQLGTTEEFCRNPRRDFFVVYHLRLPKRIYNGRHTLQLTVVDQKSKKVGQASIEFTIQEPNS
;
A
#
# COMPACT_ATOMS: atom_id res chain seq x y z
N MET A 1 -21.00 7.57 -14.29
CA MET A 1 -20.88 8.12 -15.66
C MET A 1 -20.57 9.62 -15.65
N ASP A 2 -21.13 10.42 -14.74
CA ASP A 2 -20.91 11.89 -14.72
C ASP A 2 -19.47 12.36 -14.46
N GLN A 3 -18.61 11.55 -13.83
CA GLN A 3 -17.18 11.88 -13.70
C GLN A 3 -16.39 11.79 -15.02
N ILE A 4 -16.92 11.08 -16.03
CA ILE A 4 -16.33 10.99 -17.37
C ILE A 4 -16.68 12.25 -18.18
N SER A 5 -17.81 12.91 -17.91
CA SER A 5 -18.18 14.15 -18.60
C SER A 5 -17.27 15.33 -18.24
N GLN A 6 -16.57 15.29 -17.09
CA GLN A 6 -15.52 16.27 -16.76
C GLN A 6 -14.17 16.02 -17.50
N SER A 7 -14.13 15.08 -18.45
CA SER A 7 -12.92 14.70 -19.19
C SER A 7 -12.77 15.37 -20.56
N GLU A 8 -13.44 16.50 -20.80
CA GLU A 8 -13.40 17.28 -22.07
C GLU A 8 -11.99 17.75 -22.53
N LYS A 9 -10.91 17.45 -21.79
CA LYS A 9 -9.51 17.76 -22.16
C LYS A 9 -8.60 16.53 -22.35
N LEU A 10 -9.18 15.33 -22.43
CA LEU A 10 -8.43 14.10 -22.73
C LEU A 10 -8.27 13.91 -24.24
N ASP A 11 -7.08 13.49 -24.64
CA ASP A 11 -6.81 13.02 -26.00
C ASP A 11 -7.70 11.79 -26.30
N PRO A 12 -8.28 11.63 -27.51
CA PRO A 12 -9.23 10.56 -27.80
C PRO A 12 -8.68 9.15 -27.51
N ALA A 13 -7.39 8.90 -27.79
CA ALA A 13 -6.77 7.60 -27.51
C ALA A 13 -6.64 7.35 -26.00
N ALA A 14 -6.30 8.38 -25.23
CA ALA A 14 -6.23 8.28 -23.77
C ALA A 14 -7.63 8.09 -23.13
N ARG A 15 -8.67 8.72 -23.69
CA ARG A 15 -10.05 8.52 -23.25
C ARG A 15 -10.51 7.09 -23.51
N GLN A 16 -10.25 6.53 -24.70
CA GLN A 16 -10.60 5.14 -25.01
C GLN A 16 -9.92 4.14 -24.07
N ARG A 17 -8.64 4.37 -23.73
CA ARG A 17 -7.92 3.53 -22.76
C ARG A 17 -8.56 3.60 -21.38
N LEU A 18 -8.85 4.80 -20.87
CA LEU A 18 -9.51 4.95 -19.57
C LEU A 18 -10.91 4.33 -19.56
N GLU A 19 -11.70 4.51 -20.62
CA GLU A 19 -13.03 3.89 -20.73
C GLU A 19 -12.96 2.36 -20.78
N ALA A 20 -11.93 1.79 -21.43
CA ALA A 20 -11.67 0.36 -21.42
C ALA A 20 -11.31 -0.14 -20.01
N ASP A 21 -10.40 0.55 -19.33
CA ASP A 21 -9.97 0.19 -17.97
C ASP A 21 -11.14 0.30 -16.96
N LEU A 22 -11.96 1.36 -17.05
CA LEU A 22 -13.12 1.54 -16.17
C LEU A 22 -14.24 0.52 -16.39
N ARG A 23 -14.48 0.10 -17.64
CA ARG A 23 -15.47 -0.95 -17.95
C ARG A 23 -15.10 -2.29 -17.32
N GLN A 24 -13.83 -2.51 -17.02
CA GLN A 24 -13.30 -3.76 -16.47
C GLN A 24 -13.08 -3.69 -14.94
N THR A 25 -13.37 -2.55 -14.32
CA THR A 25 -13.07 -2.29 -12.91
C THR A 25 -14.35 -2.05 -12.14
N ASP A 26 -14.42 -2.51 -10.88
CA ASP A 26 -15.54 -2.22 -9.98
C ASP A 26 -15.76 -0.68 -9.87
N PRO A 27 -17.01 -0.18 -10.01
CA PRO A 27 -17.36 1.22 -9.82
C PRO A 27 -16.83 1.87 -8.53
N ALA A 28 -16.69 1.11 -7.44
CA ALA A 28 -16.14 1.61 -6.18
C ALA A 28 -14.66 2.01 -6.27
N LEU A 29 -13.91 1.40 -7.20
CA LEU A 29 -12.48 1.66 -7.41
C LEU A 29 -12.21 2.70 -8.50
N TRP A 30 -13.25 3.11 -9.24
CA TRP A 30 -13.13 4.10 -10.31
C TRP A 30 -12.47 5.41 -9.86
N PRO A 31 -12.78 6.00 -8.69
CA PRO A 31 -12.16 7.27 -8.30
C PRO A 31 -10.63 7.19 -8.25
N ALA A 32 -10.07 6.15 -7.61
CA ALA A 32 -8.63 5.95 -7.50
C ALA A 32 -7.97 5.67 -8.87
N MET A 33 -8.63 4.88 -9.71
CA MET A 33 -8.15 4.57 -11.06
C MET A 33 -8.15 5.79 -11.97
N VAL A 34 -9.25 6.55 -12.03
CA VAL A 34 -9.35 7.80 -12.80
C VAL A 34 -8.30 8.79 -12.33
N GLN A 35 -8.10 8.92 -11.01
CA GLN A 35 -7.13 9.82 -10.42
C GLN A 35 -5.68 9.46 -10.81
N SER A 36 -5.29 8.20 -10.66
CA SER A 36 -3.95 7.73 -11.08
C SER A 36 -3.71 7.87 -12.58
N PHE A 37 -4.72 7.58 -13.41
CA PHE A 37 -4.64 7.75 -14.86
C PHE A 37 -4.46 9.22 -15.26
N ARG A 38 -5.28 10.12 -14.69
CA ARG A 38 -5.16 11.57 -14.90
C ARG A 38 -3.79 12.08 -14.46
N ALA A 39 -3.28 11.58 -13.34
CA ALA A 39 -1.96 11.91 -12.83
C ALA A 39 -0.83 11.58 -13.81
N ALA A 40 -0.83 10.34 -14.31
CA ALA A 40 0.17 9.90 -15.27
C ALA A 40 0.17 10.74 -16.57
N LEU A 41 -1.02 11.10 -17.07
CA LEU A 41 -1.15 11.94 -18.27
C LEU A 41 -0.71 13.38 -18.04
N ALA A 42 -1.16 14.00 -16.93
CA ALA A 42 -0.80 15.37 -16.59
C ALA A 42 0.72 15.52 -16.44
N TYR A 43 1.36 14.54 -15.79
CA TYR A 43 2.81 14.50 -15.64
C TYR A 43 3.53 14.35 -16.99
N ARG A 44 3.06 13.46 -17.88
CA ARG A 44 3.66 13.28 -19.21
C ARG A 44 3.62 14.57 -20.04
N ARG A 45 2.45 15.23 -20.11
CA ARG A 45 2.28 16.51 -20.82
C ARG A 45 3.21 17.59 -20.27
N GLN A 46 3.35 17.67 -18.94
CA GLN A 46 4.26 18.63 -18.30
C GLN A 46 5.73 18.35 -18.64
N ARG A 47 6.14 17.07 -18.62
CA ARG A 47 7.50 16.67 -18.96
C ARG A 47 7.82 17.01 -20.42
N GLU A 48 6.90 16.75 -21.35
CA GLU A 48 7.04 17.11 -22.76
C GLU A 48 7.10 18.64 -22.97
N GLY A 49 6.27 19.40 -22.25
CA GLY A 49 6.30 20.87 -22.26
C GLY A 49 7.65 21.44 -21.79
N ARG A 50 8.16 20.95 -20.64
CA ARG A 50 9.47 21.37 -20.11
C ARG A 50 10.65 21.01 -21.03
N LEU A 51 10.57 19.87 -21.73
CA LEU A 51 11.58 19.51 -22.72
C LEU A 51 11.56 20.47 -23.92
N ARG A 52 10.38 20.79 -24.44
CA ARG A 52 10.21 21.77 -25.53
C ARG A 52 10.58 23.20 -25.15
N GLU A 53 10.44 23.58 -23.89
CA GLU A 53 10.87 24.90 -23.38
C GLU A 53 12.37 24.98 -23.08
N ARG A 54 13.06 23.84 -22.94
CA ARG A 54 14.53 23.79 -22.78
C ARG A 54 15.27 23.82 -24.12
N GLU A 55 14.71 23.27 -25.18
CA GLU A 55 15.34 23.24 -26.52
C GLU A 55 15.63 24.63 -27.18
N PRO A 56 14.92 25.74 -26.89
CA PRO A 56 15.28 27.06 -27.44
C PRO A 56 16.51 27.69 -26.76
N ALA A 57 16.89 27.23 -25.55
CA ALA A 57 17.98 27.84 -24.79
C ALA A 57 19.37 27.30 -25.19
N GLU A 58 19.46 26.07 -25.68
CA GLU A 58 20.74 25.48 -26.11
C GLU A 58 21.14 25.91 -27.53
N HIS A 59 20.19 26.27 -28.40
CA HIS A 59 20.50 26.74 -29.76
C HIS A 59 20.97 28.20 -29.84
N LEU A 60 20.74 29.03 -28.82
CA LEU A 60 21.28 30.40 -28.74
C LEU A 60 22.60 30.50 -27.96
N ALA A 61 22.94 29.51 -27.12
CA ALA A 61 24.23 29.45 -26.44
C ALA A 61 25.35 28.84 -27.31
N ALA A 62 24.99 28.01 -28.30
CA ALA A 62 25.97 27.35 -29.18
C ALA A 62 26.51 28.22 -30.34
N THR A 63 26.03 29.47 -30.51
CA THR A 63 26.52 30.40 -31.55
C THR A 63 27.54 31.43 -31.06
N ALA A 64 27.99 31.34 -29.80
CA ALA A 64 28.91 32.31 -29.21
C ALA A 64 30.06 31.68 -28.43
N ALA A 65 30.73 30.66 -28.98
CA ALA A 65 32.05 30.24 -28.51
C ALA A 65 32.77 29.35 -29.54
N ALA A 66 33.37 29.97 -30.57
CA ALA A 66 34.37 29.32 -31.40
C ALA A 66 35.73 29.97 -31.15
N PRO A 67 36.72 29.28 -30.55
CA PRO A 67 38.11 29.66 -30.68
C PRO A 67 38.75 28.87 -31.83
N THR A 68 39.38 29.65 -32.71
CA THR A 68 40.29 29.25 -33.78
C THR A 68 41.42 28.36 -33.25
N ARG A 69 41.65 27.20 -33.87
CA ARG A 69 42.93 26.47 -33.78
C ARG A 69 43.39 26.04 -35.17
N THR A 70 44.60 26.49 -35.50
CA THR A 70 45.42 26.13 -36.66
C THR A 70 46.03 24.73 -36.50
N PRO A 71 46.44 24.07 -37.60
CA PRO A 71 46.79 22.64 -37.61
C PRO A 71 48.30 22.41 -37.46
N ALA A 72 48.67 21.26 -36.89
CA ALA A 72 50.00 20.68 -37.04
C ALA A 72 49.92 19.16 -37.15
N THR A 73 50.73 18.67 -38.08
CA THR A 73 50.82 17.35 -38.72
C THR A 73 51.60 16.31 -37.89
N THR A 74 51.46 15.04 -38.32
CA THR A 74 52.27 13.81 -38.11
C THR A 74 51.75 12.82 -37.07
N ALA A 75 51.91 11.51 -37.17
CA ALA A 75 52.11 10.53 -38.24
C ALA A 75 51.97 9.14 -37.55
N ASP A 76 51.64 8.11 -38.34
CA ASP A 76 51.91 6.68 -38.11
C ASP A 76 51.29 5.94 -36.91
N ALA A 77 50.45 4.93 -37.21
CA ALA A 77 50.88 3.51 -37.27
C ALA A 77 49.73 2.55 -36.87
N THR A 78 49.26 1.80 -37.87
CA THR A 78 48.98 0.34 -37.88
C THR A 78 48.38 -0.38 -36.66
N GLY A 79 47.28 -1.11 -36.91
CA GLY A 79 47.35 -2.57 -36.71
C GLY A 79 46.31 -3.26 -35.80
N ASN A 80 45.38 -3.98 -36.45
CA ASN A 80 44.80 -5.29 -36.10
C ASN A 80 43.83 -5.50 -34.91
N ALA A 81 42.57 -5.76 -35.30
CA ALA A 81 41.89 -7.07 -35.31
C ALA A 81 41.63 -7.90 -34.03
N ALA A 82 40.35 -8.31 -33.95
CA ALA A 82 39.79 -9.59 -33.51
C ALA A 82 39.38 -9.79 -32.03
N ALA A 83 38.07 -10.07 -31.87
CA ALA A 83 37.49 -11.30 -31.31
C ALA A 83 36.41 -11.07 -30.23
N ALA A 84 35.20 -11.59 -30.50
CA ALA A 84 34.20 -11.97 -29.49
C ALA A 84 34.59 -13.35 -28.89
N PRO A 85 34.05 -13.77 -27.73
CA PRO A 85 32.67 -14.28 -27.66
C PRO A 85 31.90 -13.91 -26.36
N PRO A 86 30.58 -14.20 -26.29
CA PRO A 86 29.78 -14.15 -25.07
C PRO A 86 29.55 -15.57 -24.49
N GLU A 87 29.44 -15.70 -23.17
CA GLU A 87 28.64 -16.74 -22.47
C GLU A 87 28.73 -16.54 -20.94
N GLY A 88 27.61 -16.72 -20.24
CA GLY A 88 27.57 -16.71 -18.77
C GLY A 88 26.21 -16.35 -18.19
N GLU A 89 25.27 -17.30 -18.23
CA GLU A 89 24.04 -17.31 -17.43
C GLU A 89 24.34 -17.08 -15.95
N SER A 90 23.63 -16.13 -15.32
CA SER A 90 23.68 -15.92 -13.87
C SER A 90 22.28 -16.15 -13.29
N THR A 91 21.99 -17.39 -12.97
CA THR A 91 20.89 -17.78 -12.07
C THR A 91 21.22 -17.30 -10.66
N ARG A 92 20.51 -16.27 -10.19
CA ARG A 92 20.57 -15.84 -8.78
C ARG A 92 19.62 -16.68 -7.94
N HIS A 93 20.20 -17.65 -7.23
CA HIS A 93 19.56 -18.30 -6.08
C HIS A 93 19.58 -17.35 -4.87
N TRP A 94 18.44 -17.19 -4.21
CA TRP A 94 18.30 -16.51 -2.93
C TRP A 94 18.50 -17.53 -1.79
N PRO A 95 19.47 -17.37 -0.87
CA PRO A 95 19.54 -18.22 0.30
C PRO A 95 18.56 -17.77 1.39
N ALA A 96 17.94 -18.76 2.03
CA ALA A 96 17.02 -18.60 3.14
C ALA A 96 17.63 -17.88 4.35
N SER A 97 16.80 -17.08 5.04
CA SER A 97 17.14 -16.40 6.30
C SER A 97 17.59 -17.37 7.39
N PRO A 98 18.65 -17.06 8.18
CA PRO A 98 18.90 -17.78 9.41
C PRO A 98 18.14 -17.17 10.59
N ALA A 99 17.85 -18.05 11.54
CA ALA A 99 17.00 -17.88 12.71
C ALA A 99 17.56 -16.90 13.77
N ILE A 100 16.62 -16.41 14.57
CA ILE A 100 16.73 -15.53 15.73
C ILE A 100 17.57 -16.21 16.84
N GLY A 101 18.50 -15.46 17.43
CA GLY A 101 19.17 -15.78 18.71
C GLY A 101 19.16 -14.55 19.62
N ASP A 102 18.88 -14.78 20.90
CA ASP A 102 18.67 -13.79 21.98
C ASP A 102 19.81 -12.78 22.21
N PRO A 103 19.53 -11.56 22.72
CA PRO A 103 20.55 -10.57 23.04
C PRO A 103 20.94 -10.58 24.53
N ALA A 104 22.23 -10.66 24.80
CA ALA A 104 22.81 -10.19 26.05
C ALA A 104 24.15 -9.47 25.79
N THR A 105 24.25 -8.27 26.37
CA THR A 105 25.48 -7.52 26.72
C THR A 105 25.93 -6.38 25.79
N ARG A 106 25.62 -5.16 26.29
CA ARG A 106 26.39 -3.89 26.34
C ARG A 106 27.52 -3.65 25.32
N LEU A 107 27.47 -2.47 24.69
CA LEU A 107 28.57 -1.49 24.68
C LEU A 107 28.07 -0.08 24.33
N ALA A 108 28.66 0.89 25.02
CA ALA A 108 28.39 2.32 24.98
C ALA A 108 29.04 3.01 23.77
N GLY A 109 28.59 4.22 23.44
CA GLY A 109 29.44 5.18 22.72
C GLY A 109 28.70 6.21 21.85
N ASN A 110 28.58 7.42 22.41
CA ASN A 110 28.65 8.73 21.75
C ASN A 110 27.44 9.26 20.95
N SER A 111 26.75 10.22 21.58
CA SER A 111 26.13 11.38 20.92
C SER A 111 26.63 12.65 21.61
N PRO A 112 27.00 13.72 20.87
CA PRO A 112 27.38 14.99 21.47
C PRO A 112 26.15 15.87 21.78
N ALA A 113 26.31 16.66 22.83
CA ALA A 113 25.32 17.48 23.50
C ALA A 113 25.02 18.82 22.80
N GLY A 114 23.87 19.40 23.15
CA GLY A 114 23.51 20.80 22.93
C GLY A 114 22.39 21.26 23.87
N ASP A 115 22.81 21.92 24.96
CA ASP A 115 22.16 22.93 25.82
C ASP A 115 20.70 22.80 26.31
N GLN A 116 20.57 22.63 27.64
CA GLN A 116 19.53 23.27 28.45
C GLN A 116 20.10 23.85 29.76
N PRO A 117 19.67 25.05 30.20
CA PRO A 117 20.13 25.66 31.46
C PRO A 117 19.41 25.13 32.71
N GLN A 118 20.19 25.01 33.79
CA GLN A 118 19.85 24.50 35.12
C GLN A 118 19.04 25.47 35.99
N VAL A 119 18.23 24.91 36.91
CA VAL A 119 17.68 25.57 38.11
C VAL A 119 17.94 24.66 39.34
N PRO A 120 18.34 25.18 40.52
CA PRO A 120 18.92 24.38 41.61
C PRO A 120 17.89 23.73 42.56
N PRO A 121 18.32 22.79 43.45
CA PRO A 121 17.44 22.03 44.33
C PRO A 121 17.29 22.68 45.71
N ALA A 122 16.17 22.40 46.39
CA ALA A 122 15.98 22.69 47.81
C ALA A 122 15.65 21.40 48.58
N GLU A 123 16.38 21.18 49.68
CA GLU A 123 16.29 20.07 50.61
C GLU A 123 15.16 20.22 51.65
N ASN A 124 14.62 19.05 52.02
CA ASN A 124 13.97 18.57 53.24
C ASN A 124 13.76 19.49 54.46
N GLY A 125 12.57 19.32 55.09
CA GLY A 125 12.33 19.58 56.51
C GLY A 125 10.96 19.12 57.00
N ALA A 126 10.93 18.07 57.83
CA ALA A 126 9.75 17.33 58.28
C ALA A 126 9.09 17.84 59.59
N LYS A 127 7.82 17.44 59.80
CA LYS A 127 7.03 17.15 61.06
C LYS A 127 5.54 17.47 60.78
N GLY A 128 4.51 16.70 61.13
CA GLY A 128 4.29 15.49 61.92
C GLY A 128 2.83 15.50 62.44
N ALA A 129 2.23 14.32 62.63
CA ALA A 129 0.85 14.00 63.12
C ALA A 129 -0.28 14.09 62.06
N GLY A 130 -1.17 13.11 61.82
CA GLY A 130 -1.45 11.82 62.43
C GLY A 130 -2.98 11.64 62.50
N ALA A 131 -3.57 10.69 61.76
CA ALA A 131 -4.83 9.98 62.09
C ALA A 131 -5.22 8.99 60.97
N GLN A 132 -5.57 7.77 61.38
CA GLN A 132 -6.07 6.65 60.60
C GLN A 132 -7.51 6.86 60.11
N ALA A 133 -7.86 6.33 58.94
CA ALA A 133 -9.15 5.66 58.71
C ALA A 133 -9.08 4.77 57.45
N GLN A 134 -9.72 3.62 57.54
CA GLN A 134 -9.65 2.43 56.68
C GLN A 134 -10.50 2.57 55.40
N GLY A 135 -10.15 1.80 54.36
CA GLY A 135 -10.95 1.59 53.13
C GLY A 135 -12.27 0.83 53.39
N PRO A 136 -13.03 0.46 52.35
CA PRO A 136 -12.58 -0.66 51.49
C PRO A 136 -13.03 -0.64 50.01
N SER A 137 -12.45 -1.60 49.29
CA SER A 137 -12.70 -2.07 47.92
C SER A 137 -14.15 -2.44 47.60
N ALA A 138 -14.52 -2.28 46.31
CA ALA A 138 -15.77 -2.78 45.74
C ALA A 138 -15.51 -3.98 44.81
N THR A 139 -16.29 -5.04 45.00
CA THR A 139 -16.48 -6.22 44.13
C THR A 139 -17.98 -6.58 44.22
N PRO A 140 -18.60 -7.17 43.18
CA PRO A 140 -20.03 -7.03 42.90
C PRO A 140 -20.91 -8.06 43.63
N PRO A 141 -22.24 -7.87 43.69
CA PRO A 141 -23.11 -8.79 44.40
C PRO A 141 -23.61 -9.94 43.52
N ALA A 142 -23.52 -11.13 44.09
CA ALA A 142 -24.36 -12.28 43.80
C ALA A 142 -24.98 -12.75 45.12
N SER A 143 -26.31 -12.91 45.19
CA SER A 143 -27.02 -13.99 45.92
C SER A 143 -28.52 -13.71 46.07
N GLY A 144 -29.29 -14.78 45.91
CA GLY A 144 -30.72 -14.86 46.21
C GLY A 144 -31.28 -16.28 46.02
N SER A 145 -30.79 -17.23 46.82
CA SER A 145 -31.44 -18.51 47.19
C SER A 145 -32.75 -18.22 47.96
N ALA A 146 -33.75 -19.08 48.17
CA ALA A 146 -34.18 -20.41 47.75
C ALA A 146 -35.59 -20.59 48.39
N GLU A 147 -36.50 -21.39 47.82
CA GLU A 147 -37.41 -22.16 48.67
C GLU A 147 -37.94 -23.42 47.97
N SER A 148 -37.88 -24.51 48.73
CA SER A 148 -38.16 -25.90 48.40
C SER A 148 -39.50 -26.28 49.01
N THR A 149 -40.42 -26.84 48.22
CA THR A 149 -41.52 -27.65 48.76
C THR A 149 -41.66 -28.93 47.93
N GLY A 150 -41.60 -30.06 48.65
CA GLY A 150 -41.82 -31.41 48.14
C GLY A 150 -43.30 -31.79 48.00
N PRO A 151 -43.59 -33.06 47.62
CA PRO A 151 -44.72 -33.42 46.77
C PRO A 151 -45.90 -34.06 47.52
N PRO A 152 -47.01 -34.35 46.81
CA PRO A 152 -47.82 -35.52 47.14
C PRO A 152 -47.89 -36.53 45.98
N GLN A 153 -47.66 -37.79 46.33
CA GLN A 153 -48.02 -38.97 45.56
C GLN A 153 -49.55 -39.05 45.36
N ARG A 154 -49.98 -39.43 44.14
CA ARG A 154 -51.16 -40.29 44.00
C ARG A 154 -51.02 -41.24 42.81
N ALA A 155 -51.44 -42.47 43.09
CA ALA A 155 -51.18 -43.68 42.33
C ALA A 155 -51.95 -43.80 40.99
N GLY A 156 -51.28 -44.47 40.05
CA GLY A 156 -51.85 -45.62 39.34
C GLY A 156 -52.68 -45.36 38.08
N LYS A 157 -52.06 -45.57 36.91
CA LYS A 157 -52.64 -46.39 35.83
C LYS A 157 -51.53 -46.87 34.88
N LYS A 158 -51.44 -48.20 34.76
CA LYS A 158 -50.61 -48.92 33.79
C LYS A 158 -51.13 -48.66 32.37
N ALA A 159 -50.23 -48.39 31.43
CA ALA A 159 -50.40 -48.74 30.02
C ALA A 159 -49.02 -49.12 29.43
N THR A 160 -48.98 -50.28 28.80
CA THR A 160 -47.85 -50.96 28.15
C THR A 160 -47.44 -50.26 26.83
N PRO A 161 -46.29 -50.61 26.21
CA PRO A 161 -45.53 -49.77 25.30
C PRO A 161 -46.05 -49.79 23.86
N SER A 162 -46.00 -48.65 23.17
CA SER A 162 -46.06 -48.59 21.71
C SER A 162 -44.64 -48.60 21.15
N GLN A 163 -44.41 -49.56 20.28
CA GLN A 163 -43.21 -49.77 19.47
C GLN A 163 -42.86 -48.55 18.62
N GLY A 164 -41.55 -48.39 18.41
CA GLY A 164 -40.98 -48.23 17.07
C GLY A 164 -41.31 -46.95 16.33
N ALA A 165 -40.56 -45.89 16.62
CA ALA A 165 -40.11 -44.98 15.59
C ALA A 165 -38.64 -44.66 15.89
N SER A 166 -37.76 -45.51 15.37
CA SER A 166 -36.38 -45.11 15.13
C SER A 166 -36.45 -43.88 14.25
N VAL A 167 -36.10 -42.72 14.80
CA VAL A 167 -35.82 -41.53 14.01
C VAL A 167 -34.57 -41.88 13.22
N GLU A 168 -34.76 -42.35 11.98
CA GLU A 168 -33.70 -42.42 10.99
C GLU A 168 -33.06 -41.03 10.93
N LEU A 169 -31.79 -40.97 11.31
CA LEU A 169 -30.92 -39.84 11.02
C LEU A 169 -30.72 -39.83 9.50
N ALA A 170 -31.72 -39.36 8.78
CA ALA A 170 -31.68 -39.20 7.34
C ALA A 170 -30.61 -38.15 6.99
N GLY A 171 -29.48 -38.64 6.46
CA GLY A 171 -28.88 -38.05 5.27
C GLY A 171 -28.30 -36.64 5.38
N TYR A 172 -27.50 -36.32 6.41
CA TYR A 172 -26.56 -35.19 6.30
C TYR A 172 -25.29 -35.52 5.48
N ALA A 173 -25.11 -36.77 5.05
CA ALA A 173 -23.93 -37.21 4.29
C ALA A 173 -24.06 -37.07 2.76
N GLU A 174 -25.28 -37.04 2.19
CA GLU A 174 -25.46 -36.98 0.73
C GLU A 174 -25.10 -35.61 0.15
N GLY A 175 -25.29 -34.53 0.91
CA GLY A 175 -24.96 -33.17 0.46
C GLY A 175 -23.46 -32.91 0.29
N SER A 176 -22.58 -33.60 1.01
CA SER A 176 -21.13 -33.34 0.96
C SER A 176 -20.45 -33.92 -0.29
N ALA A 177 -21.02 -34.97 -0.88
CA ALA A 177 -20.45 -35.61 -2.07
C ALA A 177 -20.87 -34.90 -3.37
N GLU A 178 -22.06 -34.30 -3.40
CA GLU A 178 -22.60 -33.64 -4.60
C GLU A 178 -21.82 -32.36 -4.97
N TRP A 179 -21.49 -31.49 -4.00
CA TRP A 179 -20.73 -30.27 -4.30
C TRP A 179 -19.29 -30.58 -4.77
N GLN A 180 -18.68 -31.66 -4.26
CA GLN A 180 -17.35 -32.10 -4.70
C GLN A 180 -17.36 -32.55 -6.16
N LYS A 181 -18.43 -33.22 -6.62
CA LYS A 181 -18.61 -33.57 -8.04
C LYS A 181 -18.71 -32.32 -8.91
N HIS A 182 -19.48 -31.32 -8.49
CA HIS A 182 -19.59 -30.05 -9.21
C HIS A 182 -18.24 -29.31 -9.27
N LEU A 183 -17.47 -29.31 -8.19
CA LEU A 183 -16.14 -28.73 -8.16
C LEU A 183 -15.18 -29.44 -9.13
N ALA A 184 -15.16 -30.78 -9.11
CA ALA A 184 -14.32 -31.56 -10.01
C ALA A 184 -14.72 -31.33 -11.47
N ALA A 185 -16.02 -31.27 -11.77
CA ALA A 185 -16.52 -30.97 -13.11
C ALA A 185 -16.10 -29.56 -13.58
N ALA A 186 -16.19 -28.55 -12.69
CA ALA A 186 -15.77 -27.19 -13.00
C ALA A 186 -14.25 -27.11 -13.29
N ALA A 187 -13.42 -27.78 -12.48
CA ALA A 187 -11.98 -27.85 -12.69
C ALA A 187 -11.65 -28.54 -14.03
N ALA A 188 -12.27 -29.68 -14.33
CA ALA A 188 -12.06 -30.40 -15.58
C ALA A 188 -12.50 -29.60 -16.82
N SER A 189 -13.61 -28.86 -16.72
CA SER A 189 -14.06 -27.93 -17.78
C SER A 189 -13.03 -26.84 -18.02
N LEU A 190 -12.53 -26.21 -16.96
CA LEU A 190 -11.55 -25.12 -17.07
C LEU A 190 -10.19 -25.63 -17.61
N GLU A 191 -9.77 -26.82 -17.23
CA GLU A 191 -8.57 -27.47 -17.81
C GLU A 191 -8.73 -27.77 -19.31
N ALA A 192 -9.93 -28.17 -19.74
CA ALA A 192 -10.21 -28.38 -21.16
C ALA A 192 -10.11 -27.06 -21.95
N GLU A 193 -10.71 -25.99 -21.43
CA GLU A 193 -10.57 -24.65 -22.02
C GLU A 193 -9.11 -24.21 -22.11
N LEU A 194 -8.31 -24.44 -21.06
CA LEU A 194 -6.88 -24.10 -21.04
C LEU A 194 -6.06 -24.90 -22.07
N ARG A 195 -6.42 -26.15 -22.35
CA ARG A 195 -5.77 -26.97 -23.38
C ARG A 195 -6.06 -26.46 -24.80
N GLU A 196 -7.25 -25.91 -25.03
CA GLU A 196 -7.67 -25.39 -26.32
C GLU A 196 -7.24 -23.94 -26.56
N ALA A 197 -7.09 -23.15 -25.48
CA ALA A 197 -6.82 -21.72 -25.53
C ALA A 197 -5.32 -21.37 -25.49
N ALA A 198 -4.56 -21.68 -26.54
CA ALA A 198 -3.11 -21.45 -26.57
C ALA A 198 -2.67 -19.96 -26.57
N ALA A 199 -3.58 -19.00 -26.79
CA ALA A 199 -3.22 -17.57 -26.88
C ALA A 199 -4.33 -16.61 -26.39
N SER A 200 -5.18 -17.07 -25.46
CA SER A 200 -6.23 -16.20 -24.93
C SER A 200 -5.65 -15.14 -23.99
N PRO A 201 -6.10 -13.86 -24.06
CA PRO A 201 -5.63 -12.81 -23.15
C PRO A 201 -6.00 -13.08 -21.68
N ASP A 202 -6.96 -13.97 -21.41
CA ASP A 202 -7.38 -14.38 -20.06
C ASP A 202 -6.68 -15.66 -19.55
N LEU A 203 -5.64 -16.13 -20.24
CA LEU A 203 -4.99 -17.41 -19.93
C LEU A 203 -4.43 -17.44 -18.49
N ALA A 204 -3.81 -16.35 -18.05
CA ALA A 204 -3.31 -16.20 -16.69
C ALA A 204 -4.43 -16.25 -15.65
N ASP A 205 -5.56 -15.59 -15.92
CA ASP A 205 -6.73 -15.55 -15.04
C ASP A 205 -7.37 -16.93 -14.91
N LYS A 206 -7.51 -17.66 -16.03
CA LYS A 206 -8.00 -19.04 -16.04
C LYS A 206 -7.08 -19.96 -15.26
N HIS A 207 -5.76 -19.83 -15.42
CA HIS A 207 -4.82 -20.57 -14.60
C HIS A 207 -4.97 -20.25 -13.11
N ALA A 208 -5.07 -18.97 -12.73
CA ALA A 208 -5.28 -18.57 -11.34
C ALA A 208 -6.57 -19.17 -10.75
N ARG A 209 -7.68 -19.11 -11.49
CA ARG A 209 -8.96 -19.74 -11.11
C ARG A 209 -8.82 -21.24 -10.92
N LEU A 210 -8.08 -21.94 -11.79
CA LEU A 210 -7.83 -23.37 -11.62
C LEU A 210 -7.06 -23.67 -10.32
N ARG A 211 -6.10 -22.83 -9.91
CA ARG A 211 -5.38 -23.02 -8.64
C ARG A 211 -6.30 -22.82 -7.43
N LEU A 212 -7.22 -21.86 -7.51
CA LEU A 212 -8.25 -21.67 -6.49
C LEU A 212 -9.21 -22.87 -6.41
N LEU A 213 -9.64 -23.43 -7.55
CA LEU A 213 -10.48 -24.64 -7.56
C LEU A 213 -9.73 -25.84 -6.97
N ALA A 214 -8.46 -26.04 -7.35
CA ALA A 214 -7.60 -27.07 -6.78
C ALA A 214 -7.44 -26.90 -5.26
N LEU A 215 -7.30 -25.66 -4.78
CA LEU A 215 -7.22 -25.36 -3.36
C LEU A 215 -8.50 -25.78 -2.62
N VAL A 216 -9.67 -25.42 -3.14
CA VAL A 216 -10.98 -25.81 -2.57
C VAL A 216 -11.16 -27.34 -2.60
N ALA A 217 -10.59 -28.01 -3.60
CA ALA A 217 -10.61 -29.47 -3.72
C ALA A 217 -9.62 -30.18 -2.76
N GLY A 218 -8.86 -29.44 -1.95
CA GLY A 218 -7.82 -29.99 -1.08
C GLY A 218 -6.56 -30.45 -1.82
N GLN A 219 -6.43 -30.15 -3.11
CA GLN A 219 -5.30 -30.51 -3.96
C GLN A 219 -4.18 -29.46 -3.81
N ARG A 220 -3.59 -29.39 -2.62
CA ARG A 220 -2.61 -28.35 -2.25
C ARG A 220 -1.43 -28.23 -3.22
N GLU A 221 -0.87 -29.35 -3.66
CA GLU A 221 0.27 -29.34 -4.58
C GLU A 221 -0.10 -28.75 -5.95
N GLU A 222 -1.32 -29.03 -6.43
CA GLU A 222 -1.81 -28.46 -7.69
C GLU A 222 -2.11 -26.97 -7.53
N ALA A 223 -2.70 -26.58 -6.40
CA ALA A 223 -2.99 -25.20 -6.07
C ALA A 223 -1.72 -24.33 -6.04
N LEU A 224 -0.58 -24.87 -5.61
CA LEU A 224 0.68 -24.13 -5.49
C LEU A 224 1.52 -24.11 -6.78
N ARG A 225 1.06 -24.74 -7.86
CA ARG A 225 1.80 -24.73 -9.13
C ARG A 225 1.91 -23.31 -9.71
N PRO A 226 3.05 -22.97 -10.34
CA PRO A 226 3.22 -21.70 -11.03
C PRO A 226 2.10 -21.42 -12.04
N ILE A 227 1.78 -20.14 -12.21
CA ILE A 227 0.85 -19.65 -13.21
C ILE A 227 1.69 -19.23 -14.41
N PRO A 228 1.58 -19.91 -15.56
CA PRO A 228 2.40 -19.59 -16.71
C PRO A 228 2.03 -18.20 -17.27
N GLY A 229 3.03 -17.50 -17.83
CA GLY A 229 2.81 -16.25 -18.56
C GLY A 229 2.61 -15.00 -17.70
N VAL A 230 2.71 -15.07 -16.37
CA VAL A 230 2.66 -13.88 -15.50
C VAL A 230 4.06 -13.39 -15.11
N PRO A 231 4.25 -12.07 -14.88
CA PRO A 231 5.52 -11.54 -14.38
C PRO A 231 5.92 -12.14 -13.02
N PRO A 232 7.23 -12.16 -12.67
CA PRO A 232 7.71 -12.74 -11.41
C PRO A 232 7.02 -12.18 -10.15
N ALA A 233 6.76 -10.88 -10.09
CA ALA A 233 6.03 -10.27 -8.97
C ALA A 233 4.61 -10.83 -8.82
N VAL A 234 3.89 -11.00 -9.93
CA VAL A 234 2.54 -11.57 -9.93
C VAL A 234 2.58 -13.07 -9.60
N GLN A 235 3.61 -13.78 -10.05
CA GLN A 235 3.84 -15.18 -9.68
C GLN A 235 4.07 -15.34 -8.17
N ASP A 236 4.88 -14.46 -7.59
CA ASP A 236 5.15 -14.45 -6.14
C ASP A 236 3.90 -14.10 -5.34
N PHE A 237 3.10 -13.12 -5.79
CA PHE A 237 1.80 -12.79 -5.20
C PHE A 237 0.91 -14.03 -5.10
N TRP A 238 0.65 -14.70 -6.22
CA TRP A 238 -0.25 -15.87 -6.24
C TRP A 238 0.28 -17.02 -5.39
N ARG A 239 1.59 -17.28 -5.42
CA ARG A 239 2.20 -18.33 -4.58
C ARG A 239 1.93 -18.08 -3.10
N GLN A 240 2.16 -16.84 -2.63
CA GLN A 240 1.99 -16.48 -1.23
C GLN A 240 0.51 -16.45 -0.81
N GLU A 241 -0.36 -15.94 -1.68
CA GLU A 241 -1.81 -15.91 -1.48
C GLU A 241 -2.38 -17.32 -1.31
N LEU A 242 -2.10 -18.20 -2.28
CA LEU A 242 -2.61 -19.58 -2.29
C LEU A 242 -2.05 -20.40 -1.13
N TYR A 243 -0.77 -20.20 -0.78
CA TYR A 243 -0.19 -20.85 0.40
C TYR A 243 -0.83 -20.35 1.70
N GLY A 244 -1.03 -19.04 1.85
CA GLY A 244 -1.67 -18.45 3.03
C GLY A 244 -3.09 -18.98 3.24
N LEU A 245 -3.88 -19.04 2.17
CA LEU A 245 -5.22 -19.61 2.19
C LEU A 245 -5.20 -21.12 2.48
N ALA A 246 -4.26 -21.88 1.88
CA ALA A 246 -4.12 -23.31 2.15
C ALA A 246 -3.83 -23.58 3.63
N VAL A 247 -2.92 -22.83 4.24
CA VAL A 247 -2.62 -22.96 5.68
C VAL A 247 -3.82 -22.58 6.54
N TRP A 248 -4.51 -21.49 6.19
CA TRP A 248 -5.68 -21.06 6.95
C TRP A 248 -6.80 -22.10 6.94
N LEU A 249 -7.03 -22.79 5.83
CA LEU A 249 -8.11 -23.77 5.69
C LEU A 249 -7.75 -25.18 6.20
N ASP A 250 -6.47 -25.48 6.41
CA ASP A 250 -5.97 -26.82 6.77
C ASP A 250 -6.13 -27.16 8.27
N SER A 251 -7.38 -27.28 8.71
CA SER A 251 -7.73 -27.70 10.08
C SER A 251 -7.29 -29.12 10.43
N GLN A 252 -6.96 -29.96 9.45
CA GLN A 252 -6.59 -31.35 9.65
C GLN A 252 -5.11 -31.50 10.02
N ARG A 253 -4.21 -30.72 9.40
CA ARG A 253 -2.77 -30.75 9.72
C ARG A 253 -2.41 -29.83 10.89
N GLN A 254 -3.20 -28.79 11.14
CA GLN A 254 -3.03 -27.88 12.27
C GLN A 254 -4.40 -27.55 12.86
N ASP A 255 -4.73 -28.16 13.98
CA ASP A 255 -5.98 -27.95 14.71
C ASP A 255 -6.01 -26.59 15.42
N ASP A 256 -4.85 -26.09 15.87
CA ASP A 256 -4.72 -24.76 16.48
C ASP A 256 -4.99 -23.63 15.47
N ALA A 257 -6.18 -23.04 15.59
CA ALA A 257 -6.62 -21.93 14.76
C ALA A 257 -5.73 -20.69 14.89
N THR A 258 -5.14 -20.43 16.05
CA THR A 258 -4.27 -19.25 16.26
C THR A 258 -2.96 -19.41 15.53
N ARG A 259 -2.37 -20.62 15.56
CA ARG A 259 -1.16 -20.92 14.79
C ARG A 259 -1.41 -20.83 13.29
N ARG A 260 -2.53 -21.38 12.80
CA ARG A 260 -2.94 -21.23 11.39
C ARG A 260 -3.10 -19.76 11.01
N ALA A 261 -3.76 -18.96 11.84
CA ALA A 261 -3.92 -17.53 11.60
C ALA A 261 -2.57 -16.81 11.51
N GLY A 262 -1.64 -17.12 12.43
CA GLY A 262 -0.31 -16.52 12.46
C GLY A 262 0.50 -16.77 11.19
N GLU A 263 0.55 -18.03 10.75
CA GLU A 263 1.25 -18.42 9.51
C GLU A 263 0.54 -17.86 8.27
N ALA A 264 -0.78 -17.99 8.17
CA ALA A 264 -1.55 -17.44 7.05
C ALA A 264 -1.35 -15.92 6.92
N ARG A 265 -1.47 -15.18 8.03
CA ARG A 265 -1.25 -13.72 8.07
C ARG A 265 0.13 -13.36 7.55
N GLN A 266 1.18 -14.10 7.93
CA GLN A 266 2.53 -13.81 7.47
C GLN A 266 2.63 -13.96 5.94
N GLN A 267 2.02 -14.99 5.38
CA GLN A 267 2.10 -15.26 3.94
C GLN A 267 1.25 -14.29 3.13
N LEU A 268 0.04 -13.99 3.57
CA LEU A 268 -0.79 -12.96 2.96
C LEU A 268 -0.11 -11.58 3.02
N ALA A 269 0.53 -11.24 4.15
CA ALA A 269 1.30 -10.00 4.27
C ALA A 269 2.55 -9.97 3.36
N ASN A 270 3.09 -11.12 2.99
CA ASN A 270 4.17 -11.24 2.00
C ASN A 270 3.61 -11.13 0.57
N ALA A 271 2.39 -11.60 0.31
CA ALA A 271 1.71 -11.49 -0.97
C ALA A 271 1.44 -10.03 -1.37
N LEU A 272 1.10 -9.18 -0.39
CA LEU A 272 0.79 -7.76 -0.64
C LEU A 272 1.99 -6.95 -1.17
N VAL A 273 3.23 -7.34 -0.85
CA VAL A 273 4.44 -6.60 -1.27
C VAL A 273 4.60 -6.56 -2.79
N PRO A 274 4.70 -7.71 -3.51
CA PRO A 274 4.83 -7.69 -4.96
C PRO A 274 3.58 -7.17 -5.66
N LEU A 275 2.38 -7.32 -5.06
CA LEU A 275 1.17 -6.70 -5.59
C LEU A 275 1.27 -5.17 -5.55
N GLY A 276 1.82 -4.59 -4.49
CA GLY A 276 2.10 -3.17 -4.37
C GLY A 276 3.07 -2.64 -5.44
N TRP A 277 3.96 -3.48 -5.99
CA TRP A 277 4.87 -3.07 -7.06
C TRP A 277 4.14 -2.80 -8.38
N VAL A 278 3.16 -3.63 -8.71
CA VAL A 278 2.33 -3.47 -9.92
C VAL A 278 1.13 -2.55 -9.72
N ALA A 279 0.72 -2.30 -8.47
CA ALA A 279 -0.35 -1.38 -8.15
C ALA A 279 0.04 0.09 -8.42
N PRO A 280 -0.92 0.97 -8.73
CA PRO A 280 -0.67 2.42 -8.89
C PRO A 280 -0.10 3.04 -7.62
N LEU A 281 0.70 4.10 -7.76
CA LEU A 281 1.13 4.93 -6.63
C LEU A 281 -0.09 5.69 -6.09
N VAL A 282 -0.38 5.54 -4.79
CA VAL A 282 -1.56 6.15 -4.17
C VAL A 282 -1.12 7.18 -3.13
N LEU A 283 -1.76 8.35 -3.15
CA LEU A 283 -1.61 9.38 -2.12
C LEU A 283 -2.90 9.44 -1.31
N ARG A 284 -2.78 9.31 0.01
CA ARG A 284 -3.91 9.30 0.93
C ARG A 284 -3.72 10.33 2.01
N ASN A 285 -4.83 10.66 2.66
CA ASN A 285 -4.86 11.50 3.86
C ASN A 285 -4.11 12.83 3.66
N LEU A 286 -4.26 13.43 2.46
CA LEU A 286 -3.69 14.74 2.16
C LEU A 286 -4.37 15.78 3.06
N ALA A 287 -3.58 16.46 3.89
CA ALA A 287 -4.10 17.40 4.88
C ALA A 287 -3.16 18.58 5.10
N PHE A 288 -3.72 19.78 5.27
CA PHE A 288 -2.97 20.87 5.90
C PHE A 288 -2.94 20.64 7.40
N ILE A 289 -1.75 20.66 7.99
CA ILE A 289 -1.54 20.31 9.40
C ILE A 289 -0.77 21.39 10.16
N THR A 290 -0.97 21.44 11.47
CA THR A 290 -0.16 22.28 12.37
C THR A 290 0.98 21.50 13.00
N GLN A 291 0.81 20.19 13.20
CA GLN A 291 1.76 19.32 13.89
C GLN A 291 1.66 17.90 13.34
N VAL A 292 2.79 17.17 13.34
CA VAL A 292 2.87 15.73 13.06
C VAL A 292 3.82 15.10 14.08
N HIS A 293 3.47 13.91 14.57
CA HIS A 293 4.37 13.11 15.41
C HIS A 293 4.86 11.88 14.63
N SER A 294 3.95 11.19 13.94
CA SER A 294 4.26 9.97 13.21
C SER A 294 3.22 9.67 12.13
N TYR A 295 3.30 8.50 11.50
CA TYR A 295 2.33 8.05 10.50
C TYR A 295 0.93 7.94 11.12
N GLY A 296 -0.07 8.56 10.51
CA GLY A 296 -1.44 8.60 11.03
C GLY A 296 -1.64 9.45 12.29
N ASP A 297 -0.58 9.99 12.92
CA ASP A 297 -0.66 10.84 14.11
C ASP A 297 -0.22 12.28 13.76
N TYR A 298 -1.21 13.07 13.38
CA TYR A 298 -1.05 14.48 13.04
C TYR A 298 -2.28 15.29 13.45
N LYS A 299 -2.08 16.62 13.61
CA LYS A 299 -3.14 17.56 13.93
C LYS A 299 -3.44 18.45 12.71
N PRO A 300 -4.60 18.27 12.04
CA PRO A 300 -5.00 19.15 10.94
C PRO A 300 -5.33 20.55 11.45
N PHE A 301 -5.25 21.54 10.57
CA PHE A 301 -5.87 22.84 10.85
C PHE A 301 -7.38 22.67 11.09
N ALA A 302 -7.94 23.48 12.00
CA ALA A 302 -9.38 23.45 12.28
C ALA A 302 -10.21 23.92 11.06
N ARG A 303 -9.65 24.85 10.28
CA ARG A 303 -10.20 25.32 9.00
C ARG A 303 -9.05 25.55 8.02
N TYR A 304 -9.28 25.25 6.75
CA TYR A 304 -8.32 25.53 5.67
C TYR A 304 -8.57 26.93 5.10
N GLU A 305 -8.48 27.91 5.99
CA GLU A 305 -8.60 29.34 5.70
C GLU A 305 -7.23 29.96 5.98
N PHE A 306 -6.58 30.49 4.95
CA PHE A 306 -5.20 30.96 5.01
C PHE A 306 -5.08 32.35 4.40
N THR A 307 -3.98 33.05 4.69
CA THR A 307 -3.65 34.34 4.06
C THR A 307 -2.53 34.18 3.03
N PRO A 308 -2.39 35.12 2.07
CA PRO A 308 -1.24 35.14 1.16
C PRO A 308 0.09 35.16 1.93
N GLU A 309 1.11 34.50 1.37
CA GLU A 309 2.43 34.33 2.00
C GLU A 309 2.46 33.52 3.31
N GLN A 310 1.33 33.02 3.81
CA GLN A 310 1.29 32.18 5.00
C GLN A 310 2.06 30.88 4.76
N GLU A 311 2.84 30.49 5.77
CA GLU A 311 3.51 29.19 5.82
C GLU A 311 2.56 28.13 6.39
N VAL A 312 2.47 27.00 5.69
CA VAL A 312 1.62 25.85 6.06
C VAL A 312 2.39 24.56 5.85
N LEU A 313 2.03 23.52 6.62
CA LEU A 313 2.54 22.17 6.42
C LEU A 313 1.50 21.35 5.68
N LEU A 314 1.95 20.57 4.68
CA LEU A 314 1.13 19.64 3.92
C LEU A 314 1.58 18.21 4.21
N TYR A 315 0.72 17.44 4.88
CA TYR A 315 0.92 16.03 5.19
C TYR A 315 0.33 15.16 4.09
N VAL A 316 1.01 14.06 3.75
CA VAL A 316 0.47 13.02 2.86
C VAL A 316 1.02 11.65 3.19
N GLU A 317 0.18 10.63 3.10
CA GLU A 317 0.57 9.22 3.17
C GLU A 317 0.71 8.65 1.76
N ILE A 318 1.72 7.80 1.55
CA ILE A 318 2.08 7.30 0.23
C ILE A 318 2.14 5.78 0.28
N GLU A 319 1.31 5.15 -0.55
CA GLU A 319 1.23 3.70 -0.69
C GLU A 319 1.77 3.26 -2.06
N ASN A 320 2.17 1.99 -2.16
CA ASN A 320 2.64 1.34 -3.39
C ASN A 320 3.87 2.00 -4.03
N PHE A 321 4.73 2.65 -3.26
CA PHE A 321 6.03 3.11 -3.77
C PHE A 321 7.03 1.93 -3.84
N ALA A 322 7.99 2.02 -4.74
CA ALA A 322 9.07 1.07 -4.86
C ALA A 322 10.19 1.39 -3.86
N SER A 323 10.79 0.31 -3.36
CA SER A 323 11.97 0.38 -2.52
C SER A 323 12.97 -0.65 -3.02
N GLU A 324 14.19 -0.22 -3.32
CA GLU A 324 15.25 -1.09 -3.83
C GLU A 324 16.19 -1.44 -2.70
N GLU A 325 16.52 -2.72 -2.57
CA GLU A 325 17.53 -3.17 -1.60
C GLU A 325 18.93 -2.72 -2.03
N THR A 326 19.67 -2.13 -1.10
CA THR A 326 21.05 -1.69 -1.29
C THR A 326 21.90 -2.11 -0.09
N PRO A 327 23.24 -2.05 -0.16
CA PRO A 327 24.09 -2.30 1.00
C PRO A 327 23.81 -1.38 2.21
N LYS A 328 23.19 -0.22 2.00
CA LYS A 328 22.79 0.73 3.06
C LYS A 328 21.39 0.46 3.62
N GLY A 329 20.72 -0.59 3.13
CA GLY A 329 19.31 -0.88 3.39
C GLY A 329 18.42 -0.56 2.18
N PHE A 330 17.12 -0.53 2.43
CA PHE A 330 16.08 -0.26 1.45
C PHE A 330 16.03 1.22 1.11
N HIS A 331 16.16 1.53 -0.16
CA HIS A 331 16.27 2.87 -0.69
C HIS A 331 14.98 3.26 -1.43
N THR A 332 14.40 4.39 -1.04
CA THR A 332 13.20 4.99 -1.65
C THR A 332 13.52 6.41 -2.12
N VAL A 333 13.07 6.78 -3.32
CA VAL A 333 13.25 8.13 -3.89
C VAL A 333 11.94 8.63 -4.47
N LEU A 334 11.42 9.72 -3.92
CA LEU A 334 10.19 10.36 -4.36
C LEU A 334 10.47 11.81 -4.75
N GLU A 335 9.85 12.28 -5.82
CA GLU A 335 9.90 13.67 -6.23
C GLU A 335 8.48 14.26 -6.18
N ALA A 336 8.34 15.46 -5.63
CA ALA A 336 7.03 16.08 -5.45
C ALA A 336 6.94 17.49 -6.05
N SER A 337 5.75 17.80 -6.54
CA SER A 337 5.38 19.15 -7.00
C SER A 337 3.91 19.42 -6.67
N TYR A 338 3.54 20.69 -6.58
CA TYR A 338 2.14 21.08 -6.46
C TYR A 338 1.75 22.12 -7.50
N ARG A 339 0.44 22.15 -7.79
CA ARG A 339 -0.25 23.22 -8.49
C ARG A 339 -1.39 23.73 -7.65
N ILE A 340 -1.67 25.02 -7.75
CA ILE A 340 -2.86 25.63 -7.14
C ILE A 340 -3.76 26.11 -8.28
N PHE A 341 -5.03 25.74 -8.19
CA PHE A 341 -6.09 26.17 -9.10
C PHE A 341 -7.07 27.10 -8.37
N ASP A 342 -7.63 28.06 -9.09
CA ASP A 342 -8.75 28.87 -8.60
C ASP A 342 -10.11 28.18 -8.80
N ASN A 343 -11.19 28.85 -8.40
CA ASN A 343 -12.56 28.35 -8.57
C ASN A 343 -13.01 28.23 -10.05
N ARG A 344 -12.28 28.83 -10.99
CA ARG A 344 -12.47 28.68 -12.44
C ARG A 344 -11.58 27.59 -13.03
N ASN A 345 -10.89 26.83 -12.18
CA ASN A 345 -9.94 25.78 -12.55
C ASN A 345 -8.76 26.31 -13.38
N GLN A 346 -8.39 27.59 -13.19
CA GLN A 346 -7.20 28.19 -13.78
C GLN A 346 -6.02 28.01 -12.82
N GLN A 347 -4.87 27.61 -13.36
CA GLN A 347 -3.65 27.47 -12.59
C GLN A 347 -3.13 28.85 -12.18
N VAL A 348 -3.02 29.08 -10.88
CA VAL A 348 -2.50 30.33 -10.30
C VAL A 348 -1.10 30.19 -9.72
N ALA A 349 -0.65 28.96 -9.42
CA ALA A 349 0.72 28.70 -9.01
C ALA A 349 1.14 27.26 -9.33
N GLU A 350 2.45 27.06 -9.53
CA GLU A 350 3.11 25.76 -9.61
C GLU A 350 4.46 25.85 -8.92
N LYS A 351 4.84 24.82 -8.16
CA LYS A 351 6.16 24.75 -7.54
C LYS A 351 6.65 23.31 -7.37
N GLN A 352 7.95 23.11 -7.56
CA GLN A 352 8.64 21.87 -7.21
C GLN A 352 8.98 21.87 -5.72
N LEU A 353 8.69 20.78 -5.02
CA LEU A 353 8.92 20.61 -3.58
C LEU A 353 10.25 19.93 -3.25
N GLY A 354 10.92 19.37 -4.26
CA GLY A 354 12.21 18.70 -4.14
C GLY A 354 12.09 17.17 -4.16
N THR A 355 13.21 16.53 -3.84
CA THR A 355 13.35 15.07 -3.80
C THR A 355 13.45 14.62 -2.35
N THR A 356 12.61 13.66 -1.97
CA THR A 356 12.69 12.92 -0.71
C THR A 356 13.44 11.61 -0.98
N GLU A 357 14.62 11.47 -0.39
CA GLU A 357 15.47 10.27 -0.48
C GLU A 357 15.65 9.68 0.92
N GLU A 358 15.33 8.39 1.09
CA GLU A 358 15.43 7.71 2.37
C GLU A 358 16.08 6.33 2.24
N PHE A 359 16.88 5.98 3.25
CA PHE A 359 17.44 4.66 3.47
C PHE A 359 16.89 4.09 4.77
N CYS A 360 16.19 2.96 4.69
CA CYS A 360 15.62 2.26 5.83
C CYS A 360 16.24 0.87 5.96
N ARG A 361 16.40 0.37 7.18
CA ARG A 361 16.88 -1.01 7.40
C ARG A 361 15.92 -2.07 6.85
N ASN A 362 14.62 -1.76 6.83
CA ASN A 362 13.55 -2.65 6.36
C ASN A 362 12.70 -1.93 5.29
N PRO A 363 11.98 -2.66 4.41
CA PRO A 363 11.03 -2.05 3.49
C PRO A 363 9.94 -1.33 4.29
N ARG A 364 9.74 -0.04 4.02
CA ARG A 364 8.77 0.77 4.73
C ARG A 364 7.37 0.51 4.18
N ARG A 365 6.40 0.35 5.08
CA ARG A 365 4.98 0.15 4.75
C ARG A 365 4.18 1.41 5.10
N ASP A 366 4.48 1.95 6.27
CA ASP A 366 3.86 3.17 6.80
C ASP A 366 4.75 4.36 6.42
N PHE A 367 4.48 4.93 5.24
CA PHE A 367 5.27 6.03 4.67
C PHE A 367 4.44 7.30 4.53
N PHE A 368 4.98 8.40 5.04
CA PHE A 368 4.37 9.73 4.91
C PHE A 368 5.44 10.77 4.64
N VAL A 369 5.05 11.88 4.03
CA VAL A 369 5.92 13.05 3.82
C VAL A 369 5.19 14.30 4.31
N VAL A 370 5.95 15.22 4.91
CA VAL A 370 5.47 16.55 5.24
C VAL A 370 6.22 17.59 4.42
N TYR A 371 5.48 18.37 3.65
CA TYR A 371 6.03 19.46 2.85
C TYR A 371 5.78 20.79 3.54
N HIS A 372 6.83 21.59 3.66
CA HIS A 372 6.73 22.98 4.11
C HIS A 372 6.39 23.86 2.90
N LEU A 373 5.21 24.48 2.94
CA LEU A 373 4.71 25.32 1.86
C LEU A 373 4.62 26.76 2.32
N ARG A 374 4.97 27.68 1.44
CA ARG A 374 4.61 29.09 1.56
C ARG A 374 3.61 29.41 0.47
N LEU A 375 2.42 29.87 0.84
CA LEU A 375 1.38 30.21 -0.13
C LEU A 375 1.83 31.37 -1.02
N PRO A 376 1.44 31.42 -2.31
CA PRO A 376 1.90 32.46 -3.21
C PRO A 376 1.48 33.86 -2.74
N LYS A 377 2.33 34.86 -2.97
CA LYS A 377 2.03 36.26 -2.62
C LYS A 377 0.85 36.83 -3.40
N ARG A 378 0.76 36.49 -4.69
CA ARG A 378 -0.28 37.00 -5.62
C ARG A 378 -1.40 35.97 -5.80
N ILE A 379 -1.89 35.42 -4.70
CA ILE A 379 -3.06 34.54 -4.71
C ILE A 379 -4.30 35.35 -4.31
N TYR A 380 -5.37 35.23 -5.09
CA TYR A 380 -6.60 36.00 -4.90
C TYR A 380 -7.42 35.46 -3.74
N ASN A 381 -8.31 36.28 -3.18
CA ASN A 381 -9.28 35.85 -2.18
C ASN A 381 -10.28 34.84 -2.80
N GLY A 382 -10.64 33.81 -2.03
CA GLY A 382 -11.65 32.82 -2.40
C GLY A 382 -11.15 31.38 -2.34
N ARG A 383 -11.95 30.49 -2.93
CA ARG A 383 -11.69 29.04 -2.92
C ARG A 383 -10.63 28.66 -3.94
N HIS A 384 -9.72 27.80 -3.50
CA HIS A 384 -8.65 27.22 -4.29
C HIS A 384 -8.58 25.71 -4.08
N THR A 385 -7.94 25.03 -5.04
CA THR A 385 -7.59 23.61 -4.93
C THR A 385 -6.09 23.46 -5.10
N LEU A 386 -5.41 22.90 -4.09
CA LEU A 386 -4.03 22.45 -4.23
C LEU A 386 -4.05 21.01 -4.75
N GLN A 387 -3.39 20.77 -5.88
CA GLN A 387 -3.12 19.44 -6.41
C GLN A 387 -1.66 19.09 -6.16
N LEU A 388 -1.42 18.04 -5.36
CA LEU A 388 -0.11 17.45 -5.14
C LEU A 388 0.12 16.35 -6.18
N THR A 389 1.29 16.35 -6.80
CA THR A 389 1.78 15.27 -7.67
C THR A 389 3.06 14.70 -7.06
N VAL A 390 3.11 13.39 -6.87
CA VAL A 390 4.31 12.67 -6.45
C VAL A 390 4.69 11.65 -7.50
N VAL A 391 5.99 11.59 -7.79
CA VAL A 391 6.61 10.66 -8.72
C VAL A 391 7.55 9.77 -7.92
N ASP A 392 7.31 8.47 -7.96
CA ASP A 392 8.28 7.49 -7.50
C ASP A 392 9.36 7.33 -8.57
N GLN A 393 10.59 7.73 -8.24
CA GLN A 393 11.69 7.74 -9.20
C GLN A 393 12.22 6.34 -9.54
N LYS A 394 11.90 5.32 -8.75
CA LYS A 394 12.34 3.94 -9.02
C LYS A 394 11.36 3.24 -9.95
N SER A 395 10.07 3.22 -9.58
CA SER A 395 9.03 2.58 -10.40
C SER A 395 8.50 3.45 -11.56
N LYS A 396 8.81 4.75 -11.54
CA LYS A 396 8.24 5.77 -12.43
C LYS A 396 6.72 5.93 -12.32
N LYS A 397 6.11 5.37 -11.27
CA LYS A 397 4.69 5.56 -10.97
C LYS A 397 4.43 6.99 -10.50
N VAL A 398 3.26 7.49 -10.86
CA VAL A 398 2.81 8.83 -10.52
C VAL A 398 1.50 8.73 -9.76
N GLY A 399 1.46 9.40 -8.62
CA GLY A 399 0.26 9.60 -7.84
C GLY A 399 -0.11 11.08 -7.83
N GLN A 400 -1.40 11.37 -7.73
CA GLN A 400 -1.88 12.71 -7.39
C GLN A 400 -2.89 12.66 -6.26
N ALA A 401 -3.02 13.77 -5.52
CA ALA A 401 -4.10 14.04 -4.60
C ALA A 401 -4.47 15.53 -4.65
N SER A 402 -5.67 15.90 -4.22
CA SER A 402 -6.11 17.29 -4.21
C SER A 402 -6.83 17.63 -2.91
N ILE A 403 -6.66 18.88 -2.48
CA ILE A 403 -7.24 19.41 -1.24
C ILE A 403 -7.72 20.84 -1.48
N GLU A 404 -8.92 21.15 -1.01
CA GLU A 404 -9.49 22.49 -1.10
C GLU A 404 -9.06 23.35 0.09
N PHE A 405 -8.86 24.64 -0.17
CA PHE A 405 -8.63 25.65 0.86
C PHE A 405 -9.17 27.01 0.40
N THR A 406 -9.26 27.97 1.31
CA THR A 406 -9.72 29.33 1.04
C THR A 406 -8.62 30.31 1.39
N ILE A 407 -8.35 31.28 0.52
CA ILE A 407 -7.55 32.45 0.84
C ILE A 407 -8.48 33.54 1.35
N GLN A 408 -8.16 34.13 2.50
CA GLN A 408 -8.81 35.34 3.01
C GLN A 408 -7.83 36.52 2.95
N GLU A 409 -8.36 37.72 2.72
CA GLU A 409 -7.55 38.93 2.91
C GLU A 409 -7.19 39.05 4.40
N PRO A 410 -5.96 39.49 4.72
CA PRO A 410 -5.64 39.83 6.10
C PRO A 410 -6.61 40.95 6.53
N ASN A 411 -7.44 40.68 7.55
CA ASN A 411 -8.26 41.73 8.17
C ASN A 411 -7.33 42.90 8.52
N SER A 412 -7.54 44.03 7.86
CA SER A 412 -6.79 45.27 8.07
C SER A 412 -7.15 45.94 9.39
#